data_AF-A0A7C4RTW2-F1
#
_entry.id   AF-A0A7C4RTW2-F1
#
_cell.length_a   1.000
_cell.length_b   1.000
_cell.length_c   1.000
_cell.angle_alpha   90.00
_cell.angle_beta   90.00
_cell.angle_gamma   90.00
#
_symmetry.space_group_name_H-M   'P 1'
#
loop_
_entity.id
_entity.type
_entity.pdbx_description
1 polymer ?
#
loop_
_entity_poly.entity_id
_entity_poly.type
_entity_poly.pdbx_seq_one_letter_code
_entity_poly.pdbx_strand_id
1 'polypeptide(L)'
;MTGTVAEKYHRRSIRLAGYDYSRAGAYFITVCTHDRICLFGDIMDGEMRLNDIGRIVHDEWLHTADIRPNVELDAFVVMPNHFHGIIVLHGRGTLQRAPTVEQFGKPTSNTIPTIVRLFKSAVTKRINEMRGSPGVPIWQRNYYEHVIRKDESLNRIREYIMTNPIHWDDDEENPNGKRQ
;
A
#
# COMPACT_ATOMS: atom_id res chain seq x y z
N MET A 1 21.90 26.30 28.21
CA MET A 1 20.86 25.27 28.27
C MET A 1 20.28 25.12 26.88
N THR A 2 20.54 23.97 26.30
CA THR A 2 20.48 23.63 24.87
C THR A 2 19.05 23.55 24.36
N GLY A 3 18.71 24.42 23.40
CA GLY A 3 17.50 24.31 22.60
C GLY A 3 17.66 23.17 21.59
N THR A 4 16.77 22.19 21.66
CA THR A 4 16.70 21.05 20.75
C THR A 4 16.31 21.54 19.36
N VAL A 5 17.23 21.41 18.40
CA VAL A 5 16.97 21.64 16.99
C VAL A 5 15.99 20.56 16.52
N ALA A 6 14.80 20.96 16.09
CA ALA A 6 13.86 20.08 15.41
C ALA A 6 14.52 19.57 14.11
N GLU A 7 14.93 18.30 14.10
CA GLU A 7 15.42 17.65 12.90
C GLU A 7 14.31 17.66 11.84
N LYS A 8 14.54 18.49 10.82
CA LYS A 8 13.74 18.49 9.59
C LYS A 8 13.93 17.14 8.92
N TYR A 9 12.98 16.23 9.13
CA TYR A 9 12.86 14.99 8.36
C TYR A 9 12.78 15.34 6.87
N HIS A 10 13.89 15.18 6.16
CA HIS A 10 13.96 15.36 4.72
C HIS A 10 13.06 14.33 4.05
N ARG A 11 11.88 14.79 3.62
CA ARG A 11 10.96 14.07 2.73
C ARG A 11 11.71 13.64 1.46
N ARG A 12 12.13 12.38 1.38
CA ARG A 12 12.53 11.79 0.10
C ARG A 12 11.31 11.10 -0.50
N SER A 13 10.82 11.67 -1.59
CA SER A 13 9.91 10.98 -2.49
C SER A 13 10.66 9.78 -3.08
N ILE A 14 10.20 8.56 -2.80
CA ILE A 14 10.73 7.31 -3.39
C ILE A 14 10.37 7.22 -4.88
N ARG A 15 9.41 8.05 -5.33
CA ARG A 15 8.98 8.14 -6.72
C ARG A 15 10.17 8.35 -7.64
N LEU A 16 10.36 7.41 -8.55
CA LEU A 16 11.30 7.56 -9.65
C LEU A 16 10.97 8.84 -10.43
N ALA A 17 11.89 9.80 -10.38
CA ALA A 17 11.73 11.09 -11.03
C ALA A 17 11.58 10.90 -12.56
N GLY A 18 10.55 11.51 -13.15
CA GLY A 18 10.26 11.43 -14.58
C GLY A 18 9.48 10.20 -15.04
N TYR A 19 9.05 9.31 -14.14
CA TYR A 19 8.20 8.19 -14.49
C TYR A 19 6.71 8.58 -14.46
N ASP A 20 5.97 8.23 -15.51
CA ASP A 20 4.52 8.43 -15.60
C ASP A 20 3.78 7.23 -14.99
N TYR A 21 3.28 7.41 -13.78
CA TYR A 21 2.54 6.41 -13.01
C TYR A 21 1.10 6.19 -13.47
N SER A 22 0.70 6.78 -14.62
CA SER A 22 -0.52 6.44 -15.35
C SER A 22 -0.29 5.39 -16.44
N ARG A 23 0.98 5.02 -16.71
CA ARG A 23 1.32 4.03 -17.73
C ARG A 23 0.85 2.63 -17.34
N ALA A 24 0.49 1.88 -18.36
CA ALA A 24 0.28 0.45 -18.23
C ALA A 24 1.54 -0.22 -17.65
N GLY A 25 1.35 -1.12 -16.69
CA GLY A 25 2.45 -1.79 -15.99
C GLY A 25 2.03 -2.29 -14.62
N ALA A 26 2.92 -3.07 -14.00
CA ALA A 26 2.74 -3.61 -12.66
C ALA A 26 3.50 -2.78 -11.61
N TYR A 27 2.85 -2.56 -10.47
CA TYR A 27 3.34 -1.70 -9.40
C TYR A 27 3.19 -2.45 -8.08
N PHE A 28 4.31 -2.66 -7.39
CA PHE A 28 4.32 -3.18 -6.03
C PHE A 28 4.15 -2.03 -5.04
N ILE A 29 3.29 -2.20 -4.04
CA ILE A 29 3.03 -1.21 -3.00
C ILE A 29 3.19 -1.81 -1.61
N THR A 30 3.64 -0.98 -0.66
CA THR A 30 3.58 -1.29 0.77
C THR A 30 2.90 -0.16 1.53
N VAL A 31 1.92 -0.49 2.36
CA VAL A 31 1.21 0.46 3.22
C VAL A 31 1.28 0.00 4.67
N CYS A 32 2.01 0.74 5.52
CA CYS A 32 2.14 0.41 6.95
C CYS A 32 1.11 1.13 7.81
N THR A 33 0.71 0.49 8.91
CA THR A 33 -0.07 1.12 9.98
C THR A 33 0.72 2.21 10.67
N HIS A 34 -0.01 3.14 11.31
CA HIS A 34 0.62 4.16 12.14
C HIS A 34 1.50 3.51 13.21
N ASP A 35 2.74 3.97 13.33
CA ASP A 35 3.76 3.46 14.24
C ASP A 35 3.97 1.93 14.22
N ARG A 36 3.66 1.28 13.08
CA ARG A 36 3.82 -0.18 12.89
C ARG A 36 3.04 -1.01 13.92
N ILE A 37 1.94 -0.47 14.44
CA ILE A 37 1.06 -1.19 15.37
C ILE A 37 0.41 -2.38 14.65
N CYS A 38 0.50 -3.58 15.26
CA CYS A 38 -0.15 -4.80 14.78
C CYS A 38 -1.67 -4.71 14.96
N LEU A 39 -2.34 -4.11 13.98
CA LEU A 39 -3.75 -3.77 14.02
C LEU A 39 -4.64 -4.77 13.28
N PHE A 40 -4.08 -5.48 12.30
CA PHE A 40 -4.85 -6.29 11.34
C PHE A 40 -4.99 -7.76 11.76
N GLY A 41 -4.31 -8.15 12.84
CA GLY A 41 -4.28 -9.51 13.35
C GLY A 41 -2.87 -9.88 13.77
N ASP A 42 -2.58 -11.17 13.71
CA ASP A 42 -1.35 -11.77 14.18
C ASP A 42 -0.93 -12.94 13.30
N ILE A 43 0.36 -13.30 13.38
CA ILE A 43 0.91 -14.47 12.70
C ILE A 43 0.91 -15.63 13.69
N MET A 44 0.32 -16.75 13.30
CA MET A 44 0.37 -18.00 14.05
C MET A 44 0.80 -19.13 13.11
N ASP A 45 1.85 -19.86 13.50
CA ASP A 45 2.40 -20.99 12.72
C ASP A 45 2.79 -20.62 11.27
N GLY A 46 3.29 -19.39 11.07
CA GLY A 46 3.67 -18.88 9.75
C GLY A 46 2.50 -18.42 8.87
N GLU A 47 1.27 -18.38 9.43
CA GLU A 47 0.07 -17.96 8.72
C GLU A 47 -0.51 -16.69 9.33
N MET A 48 -1.02 -15.80 8.46
CA MET A 48 -1.75 -14.62 8.91
C MET A 48 -3.16 -14.97 9.38
N ARG A 49 -3.46 -14.64 10.64
CA ARG A 49 -4.81 -14.68 11.21
C ARG A 49 -5.40 -13.28 11.27
N LEU A 50 -6.29 -12.99 10.31
CA LEU A 50 -6.96 -11.69 10.26
C LEU A 50 -8.01 -11.55 11.37
N ASN A 51 -7.98 -10.40 12.04
CA ASN A 51 -9.10 -9.94 12.85
C ASN A 51 -10.12 -9.17 11.97
N ASP A 52 -11.15 -8.57 12.57
CA ASP A 52 -12.16 -7.80 11.83
C ASP A 52 -11.57 -6.61 11.06
N ILE A 53 -10.55 -5.96 11.60
CA ILE A 53 -9.87 -4.85 10.94
C ILE A 53 -9.07 -5.36 9.74
N GLY A 54 -8.32 -6.46 9.89
CA GLY A 54 -7.59 -7.08 8.79
C GLY A 54 -8.52 -7.54 7.66
N ARG A 55 -9.70 -8.07 7.99
CA ARG A 55 -10.75 -8.39 7.01
C ARG A 55 -11.22 -7.16 6.23
N ILE A 56 -11.40 -6.01 6.88
CA ILE A 56 -11.73 -4.76 6.17
C ILE A 56 -10.64 -4.37 5.18
N VAL A 57 -9.36 -4.48 5.55
CA VAL A 57 -8.24 -4.18 4.64
C VAL A 57 -8.28 -5.09 3.42
N HIS A 58 -8.47 -6.39 3.64
CA HIS A 58 -8.59 -7.39 2.58
C HIS A 58 -9.77 -7.08 1.65
N ASP A 59 -10.96 -6.84 2.19
CA ASP A 59 -12.17 -6.59 1.40
C ASP A 59 -12.06 -5.31 0.57
N GLU A 60 -11.56 -4.22 1.14
CA GLU A 60 -11.37 -2.96 0.42
C GLU A 60 -10.27 -3.03 -0.65
N TRP A 61 -9.30 -3.93 -0.46
CA TRP A 61 -8.33 -4.23 -1.50
C TRP A 61 -9.03 -4.87 -2.69
N LEU A 62 -9.78 -5.96 -2.49
CA LEU A 62 -10.53 -6.61 -3.58
C LEU A 62 -11.51 -5.66 -4.26
N HIS A 63 -12.24 -4.86 -3.47
CA HIS A 63 -13.17 -3.87 -3.98
C HIS A 63 -12.50 -2.81 -4.88
N THR A 64 -11.18 -2.61 -4.74
CA THR A 64 -10.44 -1.68 -5.60
C THR A 64 -10.51 -2.06 -7.08
N ALA A 65 -10.49 -3.36 -7.40
CA ALA A 65 -10.63 -3.87 -8.77
C ALA A 65 -12.06 -3.73 -9.28
N ASP A 66 -13.05 -4.06 -8.44
CA ASP A 66 -14.47 -4.06 -8.82
C ASP A 66 -14.94 -2.71 -9.34
N ILE A 67 -14.42 -1.62 -8.77
CA ILE A 67 -14.84 -0.26 -9.11
C ILE A 67 -13.92 0.42 -10.15
N ARG A 68 -12.90 -0.27 -10.67
CA ARG A 68 -11.91 0.30 -11.60
C ARG A 68 -11.62 -0.65 -12.77
N PRO A 69 -12.25 -0.44 -13.94
CA PRO A 69 -12.13 -1.37 -15.07
C PRO A 69 -10.72 -1.49 -15.69
N ASN A 70 -9.81 -0.56 -15.38
CA ASN A 70 -8.43 -0.57 -15.88
C ASN A 70 -7.40 -0.99 -14.81
N VAL A 71 -7.87 -1.52 -13.69
CA VAL A 71 -7.06 -1.98 -12.57
C VAL A 71 -7.29 -3.47 -12.40
N GLU A 72 -6.21 -4.23 -12.45
CA GLU A 72 -6.17 -5.62 -12.04
C GLU A 72 -5.30 -5.74 -10.79
N LEU A 73 -5.69 -6.63 -9.89
CA LEU A 73 -4.94 -6.95 -8.68
C LEU A 73 -4.28 -8.30 -8.87
N ASP A 74 -3.01 -8.36 -8.53
CA ASP A 74 -2.22 -9.58 -8.53
C ASP A 74 -1.92 -9.95 -7.07
N ALA A 75 -0.82 -10.65 -6.76
CA ALA A 75 -0.49 -11.07 -5.41
C ALA A 75 -0.56 -9.92 -4.40
N PHE A 76 -1.15 -10.21 -3.24
CA PHE A 76 -1.20 -9.31 -2.10
C PHE A 76 -1.23 -10.10 -0.79
N VAL A 77 -0.82 -9.45 0.31
CA VAL A 77 -0.93 -10.00 1.65
C VAL A 77 -1.22 -8.88 2.65
N VAL A 78 -2.14 -9.13 3.57
CA VAL A 78 -2.33 -8.31 4.77
C VAL A 78 -1.46 -8.92 5.86
N MET A 79 -0.57 -8.12 6.43
CA MET A 79 0.31 -8.50 7.54
C MET A 79 -0.20 -7.85 8.83
N PRO A 80 0.30 -8.23 10.02
CA PRO A 80 -0.21 -7.68 11.28
C PRO A 80 -0.27 -6.15 11.31
N ASN A 81 0.73 -5.48 10.75
CA ASN A 81 0.87 -4.03 10.79
C ASN A 81 1.09 -3.36 9.43
N HIS A 82 1.02 -4.09 8.32
CA HIS A 82 1.22 -3.52 7.01
C HIS A 82 0.49 -4.34 5.95
N PHE A 83 0.51 -3.83 4.73
CA PHE A 83 -0.12 -4.45 3.58
C PHE A 83 0.85 -4.38 2.41
N HIS A 84 0.99 -5.49 1.68
CA HIS A 84 1.68 -5.56 0.42
C HIS A 84 0.72 -5.92 -0.70
N GLY A 85 0.86 -5.32 -1.87
CA GLY A 85 0.04 -5.67 -3.02
C GLY A 85 0.65 -5.27 -4.34
N ILE A 86 0.25 -5.97 -5.39
CA ILE A 86 0.60 -5.65 -6.77
C ILE A 86 -0.64 -5.14 -7.49
N ILE A 87 -0.51 -3.95 -8.09
CA ILE A 87 -1.52 -3.35 -8.96
C ILE A 87 -1.00 -3.41 -10.39
N VAL A 88 -1.79 -4.00 -11.30
CA VAL A 88 -1.54 -3.95 -12.73
C VAL A 88 -2.48 -2.91 -13.34
N LEU A 89 -1.90 -1.84 -13.88
CA LEU A 89 -2.64 -0.87 -14.67
C LEU A 89 -2.65 -1.31 -16.13
N HIS A 90 -3.83 -1.40 -16.71
CA HIS A 90 -3.99 -1.63 -18.15
C HIS A 90 -4.07 -0.30 -18.89
N GLY A 91 -3.41 -0.23 -20.05
CA GLY A 91 -3.45 0.96 -20.90
C GLY A 91 -4.87 1.22 -21.38
N ARG A 92 -5.30 2.49 -21.37
CA ARG A 92 -6.57 2.86 -21.99
C ARG A 92 -6.45 2.62 -23.50
N GLY A 93 -7.37 1.86 -24.09
CA GLY A 93 -7.49 1.74 -25.55
C GLY A 93 -7.55 3.12 -26.21
N THR A 94 -7.21 3.17 -27.51
CA THR A 94 -6.88 4.34 -28.37
C THR A 94 -7.82 5.55 -28.40
N LEU A 95 -8.84 5.61 -27.56
CA LEU A 95 -9.84 6.67 -27.50
C LEU A 95 -9.91 7.32 -26.11
N GLN A 96 -8.83 7.95 -25.63
CA GLN A 96 -8.95 9.12 -24.73
C GLN A 96 -7.62 9.82 -24.50
N ARG A 97 -7.65 11.12 -24.79
CA ARG A 97 -6.69 12.23 -24.63
C ARG A 97 -5.40 11.97 -23.83
N ALA A 98 -4.32 12.52 -24.38
CA ALA A 98 -2.94 12.54 -23.88
C ALA A 98 -2.82 12.64 -22.34
N PRO A 99 -1.85 11.93 -21.73
CA PRO A 99 -1.67 11.91 -20.28
C PRO A 99 -1.35 13.32 -19.78
N THR A 100 -2.22 13.89 -18.97
CA THR A 100 -1.91 15.11 -18.21
C THR A 100 -1.10 14.71 -17.00
N VAL A 101 0.12 15.23 -16.90
CA VAL A 101 0.94 15.22 -15.68
C VAL A 101 0.07 15.54 -14.47
N GLU A 102 0.11 14.72 -13.41
CA GLU A 102 -0.63 14.99 -12.17
C GLU A 102 -0.29 16.39 -11.64
N GLN A 103 -1.29 17.26 -11.60
CA GLN A 103 -1.18 18.57 -10.94
C GLN A 103 -1.76 18.46 -9.53
N PHE A 104 -1.05 19.01 -8.55
CA PHE A 104 -1.56 19.17 -7.19
C PHE A 104 -2.96 19.81 -7.22
N GLY A 105 -3.95 19.14 -6.63
CA GLY A 105 -5.34 19.61 -6.57
C GLY A 105 -6.28 19.10 -7.68
N LYS A 106 -5.78 18.40 -8.70
CA LYS A 106 -6.61 17.77 -9.76
C LYS A 106 -6.24 16.29 -9.92
N PRO A 107 -6.72 15.40 -9.03
CA PRO A 107 -6.40 13.98 -9.12
C PRO A 107 -6.98 13.39 -10.41
N THR A 108 -6.11 12.77 -11.22
CA THR A 108 -6.53 11.92 -12.34
C THR A 108 -7.00 10.58 -11.78
N SER A 109 -8.18 10.12 -12.20
CA SER A 109 -8.92 9.07 -11.50
C SER A 109 -8.26 7.69 -11.44
N ASN A 110 -7.16 7.44 -12.14
CA ASN A 110 -6.62 6.08 -12.36
C ASN A 110 -5.09 5.98 -12.20
N THR A 111 -4.48 6.78 -11.34
CA THR A 111 -3.04 6.69 -11.03
C THR A 111 -2.81 5.90 -9.74
N ILE A 112 -1.62 5.31 -9.58
CA ILE A 112 -1.24 4.60 -8.34
C ILE A 112 -1.45 5.46 -7.09
N PRO A 113 -1.01 6.74 -7.03
CA PRO A 113 -1.26 7.60 -5.87
C PRO A 113 -2.75 7.79 -5.56
N THR A 114 -3.58 7.95 -6.59
CA THR A 114 -5.03 8.11 -6.40
C THR A 114 -5.67 6.83 -5.92
N ILE A 115 -5.28 5.67 -6.46
CA ILE A 115 -5.78 4.36 -6.05
C ILE A 115 -5.43 4.09 -4.59
N VAL A 116 -4.15 4.22 -4.21
CA VAL A 116 -3.71 3.98 -2.83
C VAL A 116 -4.36 4.95 -1.86
N ARG A 117 -4.54 6.23 -2.25
CA ARG A 117 -5.25 7.21 -1.41
C ARG A 117 -6.69 6.80 -1.16
N LEU A 118 -7.41 6.38 -2.21
CA LEU A 118 -8.82 5.97 -2.09
C LEU A 118 -8.95 4.68 -1.27
N PHE A 119 -8.08 3.70 -1.50
CA PHE A 119 -8.00 2.48 -0.69
C PHE A 119 -7.82 2.79 0.80
N LYS A 120 -6.77 3.56 1.16
CA LYS A 120 -6.52 3.98 2.55
C LYS A 120 -7.70 4.72 3.16
N SER A 121 -8.37 5.57 2.36
CA SER A 121 -9.55 6.34 2.80
C SER A 121 -10.75 5.44 3.08
N ALA A 122 -11.03 4.46 2.21
CA ALA A 122 -12.16 3.55 2.36
C ALA A 122 -11.98 2.65 3.58
N VAL A 123 -10.78 2.08 3.76
CA VAL A 123 -10.42 1.31 4.96
C VAL A 123 -10.57 2.15 6.23
N THR A 124 -10.01 3.38 6.24
CA THR A 124 -10.11 4.27 7.40
C THR A 124 -11.58 4.55 7.76
N LYS A 125 -12.43 4.77 6.76
CA LYS A 125 -13.86 5.02 6.95
C LYS A 125 -14.53 3.82 7.63
N ARG A 126 -14.41 2.62 7.06
CA ARG A 126 -15.03 1.40 7.62
C ARG A 126 -14.54 1.07 9.03
N ILE A 127 -13.25 1.27 9.30
CA ILE A 127 -12.69 1.04 10.65
C ILE A 127 -13.24 2.06 11.65
N ASN A 128 -13.33 3.34 11.28
CA ASN A 128 -13.87 4.37 12.17
C ASN A 128 -15.36 4.14 12.47
N GLU A 129 -16.13 3.70 11.46
CA GLU A 129 -17.54 3.31 11.64
C GLU A 129 -17.66 2.13 12.61
N MET A 130 -16.84 1.09 12.45
CA MET A 130 -16.82 -0.06 13.34
C MET A 130 -16.44 0.29 14.79
N ARG A 131 -15.47 1.19 14.98
CA ARG A 131 -15.01 1.58 16.34
C ARG A 131 -15.92 2.59 17.04
N GLY A 132 -16.75 3.32 16.30
CA GLY A 132 -17.48 4.48 16.82
C GLY A 132 -16.55 5.64 17.28
N SER A 133 -15.25 5.56 17.00
CA SER A 133 -14.23 6.51 17.47
C SER A 133 -13.48 7.13 16.28
N PRO A 134 -14.02 8.18 15.64
CA PRO A 134 -13.32 8.86 14.55
C PRO A 134 -12.07 9.56 15.06
N GLY A 135 -10.96 9.45 14.31
CA GLY A 135 -9.75 10.25 14.54
C GLY A 135 -8.50 9.47 14.98
N VAL A 136 -8.61 8.19 15.31
CA VAL A 136 -7.43 7.36 15.58
C VAL A 136 -6.70 7.07 14.25
N PRO A 137 -5.41 7.44 14.09
CA PRO A 137 -4.66 7.16 12.88
C PRO A 137 -4.56 5.65 12.62
N ILE A 138 -4.95 5.22 11.42
CA ILE A 138 -4.78 3.83 10.97
C ILE A 138 -3.44 3.65 10.27
N TRP A 139 -3.08 4.61 9.42
CA TRP A 139 -1.96 4.47 8.48
C TRP A 139 -0.81 5.41 8.81
N GLN A 140 0.41 4.97 8.49
CA GLN A 140 1.53 5.89 8.33
C GLN A 140 1.27 6.89 7.19
N ARG A 141 1.93 8.05 7.28
CA ARG A 141 1.95 9.02 6.19
C ARG A 141 2.79 8.45 5.05
N ASN A 142 2.33 8.65 3.81
CA ASN A 142 2.88 8.04 2.58
C ASN A 142 2.68 6.51 2.50
N TYR A 143 3.29 5.90 1.50
CA TYR A 143 3.35 4.48 1.19
C TYR A 143 4.61 4.24 0.35
N TYR A 144 5.11 3.00 0.30
CA TYR A 144 6.18 2.61 -0.60
C TYR A 144 5.59 2.16 -1.93
N GLU A 145 6.26 2.48 -3.03
CA GLU A 145 5.91 1.99 -4.36
C GLU A 145 7.15 1.63 -5.18
N HIS A 146 7.04 0.56 -5.97
CA HIS A 146 8.07 0.11 -6.89
C HIS A 146 7.46 -0.32 -8.23
N VAL A 147 8.01 0.22 -9.32
CA VAL A 147 7.58 -0.11 -10.69
C VAL A 147 8.25 -1.41 -11.13
N ILE A 148 7.45 -2.42 -11.45
CA ILE A 148 7.91 -3.74 -11.91
C ILE A 148 8.06 -3.71 -13.44
N ARG A 149 9.27 -3.97 -13.94
CA ARG A 149 9.61 -3.80 -15.37
C ARG A 149 9.88 -5.11 -16.12
N LYS A 150 10.06 -6.22 -15.42
CA LYS A 150 10.41 -7.53 -15.98
C LYS A 150 9.60 -8.63 -15.32
N ASP A 151 9.27 -9.67 -16.08
CA ASP A 151 8.48 -10.80 -15.58
C ASP A 151 9.18 -11.56 -14.44
N GLU A 152 10.51 -11.66 -14.49
CA GLU A 152 11.30 -12.28 -13.43
C GLU A 152 11.17 -11.51 -12.10
N SER A 153 11.21 -10.17 -12.14
CA SER A 153 10.98 -9.36 -10.94
C SER A 153 9.55 -9.49 -10.42
N LEU A 154 8.57 -9.68 -11.30
CA LEU A 154 7.18 -9.88 -10.91
C LEU A 154 7.03 -11.18 -10.10
N ASN A 155 7.59 -12.29 -10.60
CA ASN A 155 7.49 -13.58 -9.92
C ASN A 155 8.21 -13.57 -8.56
N ARG A 156 9.37 -12.93 -8.43
CA ARG A 156 10.05 -12.78 -7.13
C ARG A 156 9.23 -11.95 -6.14
N ILE A 157 8.57 -10.90 -6.59
CA ILE A 157 7.70 -10.08 -5.73
C ILE A 157 6.45 -10.87 -5.32
N ARG A 158 5.84 -11.64 -6.22
CA ARG A 158 4.74 -12.55 -5.89
C ARG A 158 5.17 -13.56 -4.82
N GLU A 159 6.33 -14.19 -5.01
CA GLU A 159 6.88 -15.14 -4.03
C GLU A 159 7.12 -14.46 -2.68
N TYR A 160 7.79 -13.30 -2.67
CA TYR A 160 7.99 -12.51 -1.45
C TYR A 160 6.67 -12.23 -0.73
N ILE A 161 5.63 -11.78 -1.45
CA ILE A 161 4.31 -11.50 -0.88
C ILE A 161 3.70 -12.75 -0.25
N MET A 162 3.76 -13.89 -0.95
CA MET A 162 3.14 -15.13 -0.49
C MET A 162 3.87 -15.76 0.69
N THR A 163 5.19 -15.59 0.79
CA THR A 163 6.01 -16.14 1.88
C THR A 163 6.24 -15.16 3.02
N ASN A 164 5.83 -13.90 2.89
CA ASN A 164 6.03 -12.88 3.93
C ASN A 164 5.45 -13.28 5.31
N PRO A 165 4.26 -13.90 5.42
CA PRO A 165 3.76 -14.41 6.69
C PRO A 165 4.71 -15.39 7.40
N ILE A 166 5.37 -16.26 6.63
CA ILE A 166 6.35 -17.24 7.13
C ILE A 166 7.60 -16.54 7.65
N HIS A 167 7.98 -15.43 7.00
CA HIS A 167 9.17 -14.64 7.32
C HIS A 167 8.91 -13.46 8.26
N TRP A 168 7.76 -13.41 8.93
CA TRP A 168 7.37 -12.29 9.77
C TRP A 168 8.41 -11.93 10.85
N ASP A 169 9.05 -12.92 11.46
CA ASP A 169 10.06 -12.68 12.51
C ASP A 169 11.33 -11.97 12.00
N ASP A 170 11.61 -12.08 10.70
CA ASP A 170 12.73 -11.43 10.01
C ASP A 170 12.29 -10.18 9.22
N ASP A 171 11.00 -9.85 9.23
CA ASP A 171 10.44 -8.75 8.45
C ASP A 171 10.88 -7.38 8.99
N GLU A 172 11.30 -6.48 8.10
CA GLU A 172 11.80 -5.14 8.47
C GLU A 172 10.73 -4.26 9.13
N GLU A 173 9.45 -4.51 8.83
CA GLU A 173 8.32 -3.79 9.39
C GLU A 173 7.85 -4.40 10.72
N ASN A 174 8.36 -5.57 11.12
CA ASN A 174 8.03 -6.19 12.41
C ASN A 174 8.63 -5.37 13.57
N PRO A 175 7.81 -4.82 14.49
CA PRO A 175 8.29 -4.02 15.61
C PRO A 175 9.17 -4.81 16.59
N ASN A 176 9.04 -6.14 16.61
CA ASN A 176 9.82 -7.06 17.43
C ASN A 176 10.91 -7.79 16.63
N GLY A 177 11.04 -7.49 15.33
CA GLY A 177 12.02 -8.11 14.46
C GLY A 177 13.45 -7.82 14.94
N LYS A 178 14.36 -8.73 14.63
CA LYS A 178 15.79 -8.53 14.92
C LYS A 178 16.30 -7.39 14.04
N ARG A 179 16.34 -6.16 14.57
CA ARG A 179 17.06 -5.06 13.93
C ARG A 179 18.52 -5.47 13.80
N GLN A 180 18.96 -5.80 12.58
CA GLN A 180 20.38 -5.88 12.25
C GLN A 180 20.99 -4.48 12.19
#